data_AF-A0A1V6RME7-F1
#
_entry.id   AF-A0A1V6RME7-F1
#
_cell.length_a   1.000
_cell.length_b   1.000
_cell.length_c   1.000
_cell.angle_alpha   90.00
_cell.angle_beta   90.00
_cell.angle_gamma   90.00
#
_symmetry.space_group_name_H-M   'P 1'
#
loop_
_entity.id
_entity.type
_entity.pdbx_description
1 polymer ?
#
loop_
_entity_poly.entity_id
_entity_poly.type
_entity_poly.pdbx_seq_one_letter_code
_entity_poly.pdbx_strand_id
1 'polypeptide(L)'
;MPESIASRLFRGTRAILKYRKERGILVNNIRAYIATLRQMPEGNYLIEVALNIQSLKIQADKVKWASQDLVIEAADMAYVTVPGIEHFSRTIPRLCDEIGRDTRRMAETLHDHIHKPVVNTEHIIALELEYALADMGYI
;
A
#
# COMPACT_ATOMS: atom_id res chain seq x y z
N MET A 1 -36.93 -6.39 2.17
CA MET A 1 -36.70 -7.84 1.93
C MET A 1 -35.36 -8.20 2.54
N PRO A 2 -35.25 -9.29 3.33
CA PRO A 2 -33.96 -9.78 3.79
C PRO A 2 -33.13 -10.25 2.59
N GLU A 3 -31.84 -9.90 2.56
CA GLU A 3 -30.93 -10.36 1.51
C GLU A 3 -30.78 -11.88 1.53
N SER A 4 -30.75 -12.49 0.34
CA SER A 4 -30.51 -13.92 0.22
C SER A 4 -29.08 -14.28 0.63
N ILE A 5 -28.91 -15.48 1.21
CA ILE A 5 -27.60 -16.01 1.61
C ILE A 5 -26.64 -16.04 0.40
N ALA A 6 -27.14 -16.40 -0.78
CA ALA A 6 -26.35 -16.41 -2.01
C ALA A 6 -25.83 -15.02 -2.41
N SER A 7 -26.66 -13.97 -2.27
CA SER A 7 -26.24 -12.58 -2.52
C SER A 7 -25.13 -12.15 -1.57
N ARG A 8 -25.27 -12.45 -0.28
CA ARG A 8 -24.25 -12.11 0.73
C ARG A 8 -22.93 -12.83 0.48
N LEU A 9 -22.96 -14.12 0.17
CA LEU A 9 -21.76 -14.91 -0.15
C LEU A 9 -21.03 -14.37 -1.40
N PHE A 10 -21.78 -13.98 -2.44
CA PHE A 10 -21.19 -13.42 -3.65
C PHE A 10 -20.52 -12.07 -3.39
N ARG A 11 -21.18 -11.17 -2.66
CA ARG A 11 -20.61 -9.86 -2.29
C ARG A 11 -19.37 -10.01 -1.42
N GLY A 12 -19.43 -10.85 -0.39
CA GLY A 12 -18.27 -11.11 0.47
C GLY A 12 -17.09 -11.69 -0.31
N THR A 13 -17.33 -12.66 -1.20
CA THR A 13 -16.29 -13.23 -2.07
C THR A 13 -15.67 -12.15 -2.98
N ARG A 14 -16.50 -11.29 -3.58
CA ARG A 14 -16.03 -10.18 -4.41
C ARG A 14 -15.19 -9.17 -3.62
N ALA A 15 -15.59 -8.85 -2.39
CA ALA A 15 -14.85 -7.95 -1.50
C ALA A 15 -13.47 -8.54 -1.13
N ILE A 16 -13.41 -9.84 -0.82
CA ILE A 16 -12.15 -10.56 -0.57
C ILE A 16 -11.23 -10.47 -1.79
N LEU A 17 -11.74 -10.73 -2.99
CA LEU A 17 -10.95 -10.66 -4.22
C LEU A 17 -10.45 -9.24 -4.51
N LYS A 18 -11.30 -8.22 -4.30
CA LYS A 18 -10.92 -6.80 -4.44
C LYS A 18 -9.77 -6.46 -3.49
N TYR A 19 -9.92 -6.77 -2.20
CA TYR A 19 -8.90 -6.50 -1.19
C TYR A 19 -7.57 -7.18 -1.54
N ARG A 20 -7.60 -8.48 -1.89
CA ARG A 20 -6.37 -9.22 -2.27
C ARG A 20 -5.69 -8.62 -3.50
N LYS A 21 -6.47 -8.20 -4.50
CA LYS A 21 -5.95 -7.55 -5.70
C LYS A 21 -5.25 -6.24 -5.38
N GLU A 22 -5.93 -5.33 -4.68
CA GLU A 22 -5.34 -4.02 -4.34
C GLU A 22 -4.10 -4.17 -3.46
N ARG A 23 -4.13 -5.08 -2.47
CA ARG A 23 -2.97 -5.37 -1.61
C ARG A 23 -1.79 -5.91 -2.42
N GLY A 24 -2.06 -6.82 -3.36
CA GLY A 24 -1.04 -7.37 -4.26
C GLY A 24 -0.40 -6.30 -5.16
N ILE A 25 -1.21 -5.38 -5.70
CA ILE A 25 -0.73 -4.26 -6.52
C ILE A 25 0.21 -3.37 -5.71
N LEU A 26 -0.21 -2.94 -4.51
CA LEU A 26 0.60 -2.09 -3.64
C LEU A 26 1.96 -2.74 -3.33
N VAL A 27 1.96 -3.99 -2.87
CA VAL A 27 3.19 -4.72 -2.52
C VAL A 27 4.14 -4.86 -3.71
N ASN A 28 3.60 -5.22 -4.88
CA ASN A 28 4.41 -5.38 -6.08
C ASN A 28 5.02 -4.04 -6.53
N ASN A 29 4.28 -2.95 -6.42
CA ASN A 29 4.78 -1.63 -6.78
C ASN A 29 5.83 -1.13 -5.79
N ILE A 30 5.65 -1.33 -4.49
CA ILE A 30 6.69 -1.02 -3.49
C ILE A 30 7.99 -1.79 -3.83
N ARG A 31 7.90 -3.10 -4.10
CA ARG A 31 9.07 -3.91 -4.49
C ARG A 31 9.73 -3.43 -5.77
N ALA A 32 8.93 -3.09 -6.79
CA ALA A 32 9.44 -2.56 -8.05
C ALA A 32 10.21 -1.24 -7.82
N TYR A 33 9.67 -0.34 -7.00
CA TYR A 33 10.32 0.94 -6.71
C TYR A 33 11.57 0.79 -5.85
N ILE A 34 11.60 -0.13 -4.87
CA ILE A 34 12.83 -0.49 -4.16
C ILE A 34 13.91 -0.93 -5.14
N ALA A 35 13.56 -1.81 -6.09
CA ALA A 35 14.51 -2.29 -7.10
C ALA A 35 15.01 -1.15 -8.00
N THR A 36 14.12 -0.27 -8.46
CA THR A 36 14.49 0.93 -9.24
C THR A 36 15.44 1.83 -8.46
N LEU A 37 15.10 2.21 -7.23
CA LEU A 37 15.90 3.11 -6.39
C LEU A 37 17.31 2.57 -6.13
N ARG A 38 17.45 1.25 -5.93
CA ARG A 38 18.75 0.59 -5.72
C ARG A 38 19.63 0.51 -6.95
N GLN A 39 19.04 0.60 -8.14
CA GLN A 39 19.76 0.54 -9.41
C GLN A 39 20.03 1.93 -10.00
N MET A 40 19.47 2.98 -9.39
CA MET A 40 19.64 4.34 -9.88
C MET A 40 21.06 4.85 -9.61
N PRO A 41 21.74 5.38 -10.65
CA PRO A 41 22.98 6.10 -10.43
C PRO A 41 22.69 7.40 -9.66
N GLU A 42 23.54 7.69 -8.67
CA GLU A 42 23.41 8.87 -7.80
C GLU A 42 23.25 10.16 -8.62
N GLY A 43 22.37 11.04 -8.17
CA GLY A 43 22.22 12.37 -8.78
C GLY A 43 21.35 12.39 -10.03
N ASN A 44 20.88 11.24 -10.54
CA ASN A 44 19.96 11.17 -11.67
C ASN A 44 18.51 11.03 -11.17
N TYR A 45 18.06 12.00 -10.36
CA TYR A 45 16.71 12.03 -9.84
C TYR A 45 15.72 12.32 -10.97
N LEU A 46 15.14 11.28 -11.53
CA LEU A 46 14.07 11.44 -12.49
C LEU A 46 12.81 11.87 -11.76
N ILE A 47 12.18 12.96 -12.22
CA ILE A 47 10.83 13.41 -11.81
C ILE A 47 9.86 12.22 -11.78
N GLU A 48 10.03 11.27 -12.70
CA GLU A 48 9.26 10.04 -12.80
C GLU A 48 9.31 9.18 -11.52
N VAL A 49 10.44 9.11 -10.82
CA VAL A 49 10.58 8.30 -9.60
C VAL A 49 9.84 8.96 -8.44
N ALA A 50 9.93 10.29 -8.30
CA ALA A 50 9.16 11.03 -7.31
C ALA A 50 7.64 10.87 -7.55
N LEU A 51 7.19 10.97 -8.81
CA LEU A 51 5.78 10.75 -9.18
C LEU A 51 5.34 9.30 -8.91
N ASN A 52 6.19 8.33 -9.20
CA ASN A 52 5.93 6.92 -8.95
C ASN A 52 5.78 6.62 -7.45
N ILE A 53 6.66 7.15 -6.61
CA ILE A 53 6.53 7.03 -5.15
C ILE A 53 5.26 7.74 -4.65
N GLN A 54 4.94 8.92 -5.18
CA GLN A 54 3.69 9.62 -4.83
C GLN A 54 2.45 8.78 -5.19
N SER A 55 2.51 7.97 -6.26
CA SER A 55 1.43 7.09 -6.66
C SER A 55 1.14 5.97 -5.65
N LEU A 56 2.11 5.57 -4.82
CA LEU A 56 1.94 4.56 -3.77
C LEU A 56 0.90 5.00 -2.74
N LYS A 57 0.80 6.30 -2.45
CA LYS A 57 -0.26 6.82 -1.57
C LYS A 57 -1.65 6.45 -2.09
N ILE A 58 -1.90 6.68 -3.39
CA ILE A 58 -3.20 6.38 -4.01
C ILE A 58 -3.49 4.88 -3.92
N GLN A 59 -2.46 4.04 -4.05
CA GLN A 59 -2.60 2.59 -3.93
C GLN A 59 -2.86 2.15 -2.48
N ALA A 60 -2.20 2.78 -1.50
CA ALA A 60 -2.47 2.57 -0.08
C ALA A 60 -3.91 2.97 0.27
N ASP A 61 -4.41 4.10 -0.23
CA ASP A 61 -5.81 4.52 -0.05
C ASP A 61 -6.81 3.49 -0.63
N LYS A 62 -6.49 2.90 -1.80
CA LYS A 62 -7.32 1.82 -2.37
C LYS A 62 -7.35 0.57 -1.50
N VAL A 63 -6.21 0.17 -0.93
CA VAL A 63 -6.14 -0.98 0.00
C VAL A 63 -6.92 -0.68 1.28
N LYS A 64 -6.80 0.54 1.82
CA LYS A 64 -7.57 1.01 2.97
C LYS A 64 -9.06 0.90 2.72
N TRP A 65 -9.58 1.47 1.64
CA TRP A 65 -11.01 1.39 1.33
C TRP A 65 -11.46 -0.04 1.07
N ALA A 66 -10.65 -0.84 0.36
CA ALA A 66 -10.98 -2.25 0.13
C ALA A 66 -11.01 -3.07 1.43
N SER A 67 -10.18 -2.73 2.43
CA SER A 67 -10.20 -3.37 3.75
C SER A 67 -11.44 -2.98 4.58
N GLN A 68 -11.92 -1.75 4.44
CA GLN A 68 -13.14 -1.27 5.10
C GLN A 68 -14.39 -1.87 4.44
N ASP A 69 -14.45 -1.91 3.10
CA ASP A 69 -15.49 -2.61 2.35
C ASP A 69 -15.58 -4.10 2.75
N LEU A 70 -14.42 -4.73 2.97
CA LEU A 70 -14.33 -6.14 3.36
C LEU A 70 -15.01 -6.41 4.71
N VAL A 71 -14.90 -5.49 5.67
CA VAL A 71 -15.56 -5.60 6.98
C VAL A 71 -17.08 -5.48 6.85
N ILE A 72 -17.57 -4.74 5.87
CA ILE A 72 -19.02 -4.57 5.64
C ILE A 72 -19.58 -5.80 4.91
N GLU A 73 -18.92 -6.22 3.84
CA GLU A 73 -19.45 -7.21 2.91
C GLU A 73 -19.11 -8.66 3.27
N ALA A 74 -18.07 -8.88 4.09
CA ALA A 74 -17.55 -10.20 4.42
C ALA A 74 -17.30 -10.44 5.93
N ALA A 75 -17.94 -9.66 6.82
CA ALA A 75 -17.73 -9.70 8.29
C ALA A 75 -17.75 -11.12 8.87
N ASP A 76 -18.71 -11.94 8.42
CA ASP A 76 -18.97 -13.29 8.94
C ASP A 76 -18.13 -14.38 8.26
N MET A 77 -17.33 -14.03 7.23
CA MET A 77 -16.54 -15.01 6.48
C MET A 77 -15.24 -15.34 7.21
N ALA A 78 -14.79 -16.59 7.12
CA ALA A 78 -13.55 -17.08 7.74
C ALA A 78 -12.32 -16.19 7.42
N TYR A 79 -12.27 -15.65 6.20
CA TYR A 79 -11.20 -14.74 5.78
C TYR A 79 -11.08 -13.48 6.65
N VAL A 80 -12.21 -12.97 7.18
CA VAL A 80 -12.26 -11.78 8.05
C VAL A 80 -12.23 -12.16 9.52
N THR A 81 -12.95 -13.22 9.90
CA THR A 81 -13.09 -13.62 11.30
C THR A 81 -11.80 -14.23 11.88
N VAL A 82 -11.01 -14.96 11.09
CA VAL A 82 -9.76 -15.58 11.58
C VAL A 82 -8.71 -14.53 11.96
N PRO A 83 -8.39 -13.50 11.13
CA PRO A 83 -7.52 -12.40 11.56
C PRO A 83 -8.20 -11.43 12.53
N GLY A 84 -9.54 -11.41 12.54
CA GLY A 84 -10.37 -10.51 13.34
C GLY A 84 -10.79 -9.25 12.58
N ILE A 85 -12.02 -8.79 12.84
CA ILE A 85 -12.59 -7.58 12.22
C ILE A 85 -11.71 -6.34 12.47
N GLU A 86 -11.10 -6.23 13.65
CA GLU A 86 -10.22 -5.10 14.00
C GLU A 86 -8.96 -5.03 13.12
N HIS A 87 -8.49 -6.17 12.61
CA HIS A 87 -7.37 -6.20 11.68
C HIS A 87 -7.71 -5.40 10.41
N PHE A 88 -8.87 -5.66 9.82
CA PHE A 88 -9.29 -5.03 8.56
C PHE A 88 -9.93 -3.64 8.75
N SER A 89 -10.58 -3.38 9.89
CA SER A 89 -11.22 -2.07 10.15
C SER A 89 -10.29 -1.01 10.74
N ARG A 90 -9.18 -1.42 11.37
CA ARG A 90 -8.26 -0.48 12.06
C ARG A 90 -6.81 -0.68 11.67
N THR A 91 -6.29 -1.91 11.79
CA THR A 91 -4.85 -2.18 11.61
C THR A 91 -4.40 -1.88 10.19
N ILE A 92 -5.08 -2.46 9.18
CA ILE A 92 -4.77 -2.23 7.77
C ILE A 92 -4.95 -0.74 7.38
N PRO A 93 -6.07 -0.07 7.71
CA PRO A 93 -6.21 1.37 7.46
C PRO A 93 -5.09 2.21 8.06
N ARG A 94 -4.66 1.93 9.29
CA ARG A 94 -3.56 2.66 9.94
C ARG A 94 -2.24 2.49 9.18
N LEU A 95 -1.90 1.26 8.81
CA LEU A 95 -0.70 0.97 8.00
C LEU A 95 -0.75 1.69 6.64
N CYS A 96 -1.91 1.69 5.98
CA CYS A 96 -2.07 2.41 4.72
C CYS A 96 -1.93 3.93 4.88
N ASP A 97 -2.43 4.50 5.97
CA ASP A 97 -2.25 5.94 6.28
C ASP A 97 -0.78 6.28 6.57
N GLU A 98 -0.06 5.40 7.26
CA GLU A 98 1.39 5.53 7.51
C GLU A 98 2.16 5.50 6.18
N ILE A 99 1.97 4.46 5.37
CA ILE A 99 2.57 4.35 4.03
C ILE A 99 2.26 5.59 3.19
N GLY A 100 1.01 6.05 3.17
CA GLY A 100 0.61 7.21 2.37
C GLY A 100 1.27 8.51 2.81
N ARG A 101 1.50 8.71 4.12
CA ARG A 101 2.26 9.85 4.64
C ARG A 101 3.73 9.74 4.29
N ASP A 102 4.32 8.57 4.50
CA ASP A 102 5.75 8.35 4.31
C ASP A 102 6.13 8.48 2.84
N THR A 103 5.36 7.88 1.93
CA THR A 103 5.60 7.98 0.48
C THR A 103 5.43 9.41 -0.03
N ARG A 104 4.53 10.19 0.56
CA ARG A 104 4.41 11.61 0.21
C ARG A 104 5.67 12.38 0.62
N ARG A 105 6.16 12.18 1.85
CA ARG A 105 7.38 12.80 2.35
C ARG A 105 8.60 12.39 1.52
N MET A 106 8.70 11.11 1.14
CA MET A 106 9.76 10.61 0.25
C MET A 106 9.71 11.27 -1.12
N ALA A 107 8.52 11.42 -1.71
CA ALA A 107 8.36 12.06 -3.02
C ALA A 107 8.74 13.54 -2.97
N GLU A 108 8.34 14.26 -1.91
CA GLU A 108 8.76 15.65 -1.65
C GLU A 108 10.29 15.73 -1.50
N THR A 109 10.88 14.81 -0.73
CA THR A 109 12.34 14.69 -0.58
C THR A 109 13.00 14.48 -1.93
N LEU A 110 12.59 13.48 -2.72
CA LEU A 110 13.18 13.28 -4.05
C LEU A 110 13.04 14.52 -4.93
N HIS A 111 11.89 15.18 -4.91
CA HIS A 111 11.66 16.38 -5.70
C HIS A 111 12.62 17.52 -5.36
N ASP A 112 12.85 17.79 -4.07
CA ASP A 112 13.83 18.78 -3.63
C ASP A 112 15.25 18.42 -4.09
N HIS A 113 15.57 17.13 -4.06
CA HIS A 113 16.89 16.61 -4.42
C HIS A 113 17.14 16.55 -5.93
N ILE A 114 16.10 16.62 -6.78
CA ILE A 114 16.24 16.82 -8.24
C ILE A 114 17.05 18.07 -8.53
N HIS A 115 16.81 19.14 -7.76
CA HIS A 115 17.50 20.41 -7.95
C HIS A 115 18.75 20.55 -7.09
N LYS A 116 18.87 19.77 -6.01
CA LYS A 116 20.01 19.77 -5.08
C LYS A 116 20.35 18.34 -4.64
N PRO A 117 21.14 17.60 -5.43
CA PRO A 117 21.52 16.22 -5.10
C PRO A 117 22.13 16.05 -3.71
N VAL A 118 21.65 15.05 -2.97
CA VAL A 118 22.26 14.60 -1.71
C VAL A 118 22.53 13.10 -1.83
N VAL A 119 23.78 12.74 -1.57
CA VAL A 119 24.29 11.38 -1.66
C VAL A 119 23.44 10.43 -0.81
N ASN A 120 23.17 9.23 -1.34
CA ASN A 120 22.41 8.14 -0.70
C ASN A 120 20.90 8.35 -0.48
N THR A 121 20.30 9.43 -0.98
CA THR A 121 18.86 9.69 -0.81
C THR A 121 18.00 8.52 -1.29
N GLU A 122 18.33 7.93 -2.44
CA GLU A 122 17.63 6.81 -3.05
C GLU A 122 17.72 5.54 -2.20
N HIS A 123 18.89 5.29 -1.61
CA HIS A 123 19.12 4.14 -0.72
C HIS A 123 18.33 4.27 0.59
N ILE A 124 18.26 5.48 1.16
CA ILE A 124 17.47 5.75 2.36
C ILE A 124 15.98 5.53 2.09
N ILE A 125 15.47 6.05 0.98
CA ILE A 125 14.06 5.87 0.59
C ILE A 125 13.75 4.40 0.31
N ALA A 126 14.65 3.67 -0.34
CA ALA A 126 14.50 2.23 -0.55
C ALA A 126 14.39 1.47 0.78
N LEU A 127 15.21 1.84 1.78
CA LEU A 127 15.15 1.23 3.11
C LEU A 127 13.82 1.54 3.83
N GLU A 128 13.33 2.77 3.75
CA GLU A 128 12.03 3.13 4.33
C GLU A 128 10.87 2.35 3.66
N LEU A 129 10.94 2.13 2.35
CA LEU A 129 9.98 1.27 1.63
C LEU A 129 10.08 -0.21 2.05
N GLU A 130 11.26 -0.70 2.41
CA GLU A 130 11.41 -2.05 2.97
C GLU A 130 10.77 -2.17 4.35
N TYR A 131 10.93 -1.18 5.22
CA TYR A 131 10.22 -1.17 6.50
C TYR A 131 8.70 -1.20 6.32
N ALA A 132 8.17 -0.44 5.36
CA ALA A 132 6.74 -0.50 5.03
C ALA A 132 6.29 -1.91 4.60
N LEU A 133 7.10 -2.65 3.84
CA LEU A 133 6.78 -4.04 3.49
C LEU A 133 6.85 -4.99 4.69
N ALA A 134 7.82 -4.80 5.57
CA ALA A 134 7.95 -5.59 6.79
C ALA A 134 6.74 -5.39 7.72
N ASP A 135 6.29 -4.15 7.92
CA ASP A 135 5.11 -3.83 8.72
C ASP A 135 3.81 -4.41 8.13
N MET A 136 3.77 -4.59 6.80
CA MET A 136 2.68 -5.29 6.11
C MET A 136 2.79 -6.83 6.13
N GLY A 137 3.89 -7.38 6.69
CA GLY A 137 4.17 -8.82 6.81
C GLY A 137 4.68 -9.48 5.52
N TYR A 138 5.47 -8.76 4.71
CA TYR A 138 5.93 -9.21 3.40
C TYR A 138 7.45 -9.35 3.22
N ILE A 139 8.21 -9.26 4.32
CA ILE A 139 9.66 -9.50 4.42
C ILE A 139 9.91 -10.49 5.56
#